data_AF-A0AA43ITI4-F1
#
_entry.id   AF-A0AA43ITI4-F1
#
_cell.length_a   1.000
_cell.length_b   1.000
_cell.length_c   1.000
_cell.angle_alpha   90.00
_cell.angle_beta   90.00
_cell.angle_gamma   90.00
#
_symmetry.space_group_name_H-M   'P 1'
#
loop_
_entity.id
_entity.type
_entity.pdbx_description
1 polymer ?
#
loop_
_entity_poly.entity_id
_entity_poly.type
_entity_poly.pdbx_seq_one_letter_code
_entity_poly.pdbx_strand_id
1 'polypeptide(L)'
;MPPSRPYSFSCKNRVAFLILIAAAQVPLANAETLIITDRNHPVQAPAHVRLILLDESERLETKLSEGLPANQQQAIAIMQQRLKSSDAQRLQRDLALAQQNLVDAWSIGVTKVPAVVLDRKFVVYGESDAIAAEYRIAQWRAAAKHQNASGQAEAPQ
;
A
#
# COMPACT_ATOMS: atom_id res chain seq x y z
N MET A 1 -25.81 52.24 -49.00
CA MET A 1 -25.95 50.95 -49.73
C MET A 1 -24.94 50.95 -50.87
N PRO A 2 -24.22 49.85 -51.19
CA PRO A 2 -23.77 48.69 -50.40
C PRO A 2 -22.22 48.53 -50.54
N PRO A 3 -21.63 47.32 -50.61
CA PRO A 3 -21.10 46.52 -49.49
C PRO A 3 -19.56 46.37 -49.56
N SER A 4 -18.84 45.89 -48.54
CA SER A 4 -18.55 44.45 -48.37
C SER A 4 -17.55 44.26 -47.21
N ARG A 5 -17.80 43.27 -46.34
CA ARG A 5 -16.78 42.62 -45.47
C ARG A 5 -16.38 41.30 -46.13
N PRO A 6 -15.15 40.79 -45.90
CA PRO A 6 -15.05 39.73 -44.89
C PRO A 6 -13.75 39.74 -44.04
N TYR A 7 -13.92 39.24 -42.80
CA TYR A 7 -13.05 38.47 -41.90
C TYR A 7 -11.55 38.31 -42.26
N SER A 8 -10.59 38.40 -41.33
CA SER A 8 -10.34 37.47 -40.21
C SER A 8 -9.01 37.84 -39.51
N PHE A 9 -8.68 37.17 -38.40
CA PHE A 9 -7.44 37.15 -37.59
C PHE A 9 -7.31 38.24 -36.51
N SER A 10 -6.79 37.98 -35.32
CA SER A 10 -6.47 36.77 -34.53
C SER A 10 -5.89 37.27 -33.21
N CYS A 11 -6.02 36.48 -32.14
CA CYS A 11 -5.38 36.66 -30.82
C CYS A 11 -5.89 37.86 -30.00
N LYS A 12 -6.06 37.81 -28.68
CA LYS A 12 -5.30 37.06 -27.68
C LYS A 12 -6.07 37.12 -26.35
N ASN A 13 -6.13 36.00 -25.64
CA ASN A 13 -6.37 35.86 -24.19
C ASN A 13 -7.57 36.57 -23.54
N ARG A 14 -8.61 35.78 -23.24
CA ARG A 14 -9.30 35.85 -21.94
C ARG A 14 -9.50 34.44 -21.41
N VAL A 15 -8.49 33.92 -20.73
CA VAL A 15 -8.57 32.65 -20.00
C VAL A 15 -9.53 32.85 -18.84
N ALA A 16 -10.77 32.38 -19.01
CA ALA A 16 -11.71 32.20 -17.92
C ALA A 16 -11.22 30.98 -17.12
N PHE A 17 -10.74 31.23 -15.91
CA PHE A 17 -10.29 30.21 -14.98
C PHE A 17 -11.53 29.53 -14.38
N LEU A 18 -11.98 28.43 -14.99
CA LEU A 18 -13.01 27.56 -14.40
C LEU A 18 -12.35 26.76 -13.27
N ILE A 19 -12.57 27.18 -12.02
CA ILE A 19 -12.25 26.39 -10.84
C ILE A 19 -13.26 25.24 -10.78
N LEU A 20 -12.87 24.08 -11.31
CA LEU A 20 -13.57 22.82 -11.10
C LEU A 20 -13.27 22.37 -9.66
N ILE A 21 -14.24 22.51 -8.77
CA ILE A 21 -14.20 21.88 -7.45
C ILE A 21 -14.27 20.36 -7.71
N ALA A 22 -13.12 19.71 -7.72
CA ALA A 22 -13.04 18.26 -7.64
C ALA A 22 -13.67 17.86 -6.31
N ALA A 23 -14.82 17.19 -6.37
CA ALA A 23 -15.44 16.59 -5.20
C ALA A 23 -14.38 15.76 -4.49
N ALA A 24 -14.01 16.17 -3.28
CA ALA A 24 -13.18 15.37 -2.39
C ALA A 24 -13.99 14.11 -2.08
N GLN A 25 -13.73 13.05 -2.85
CA GLN A 25 -14.17 11.71 -2.54
C GLN A 25 -13.40 11.34 -1.27
N VAL A 26 -14.00 11.58 -0.10
CA VAL A 26 -13.46 11.04 1.15
C VAL A 26 -13.52 9.53 0.96
N PRO A 27 -12.39 8.80 0.92
CA PRO A 27 -12.46 7.35 0.88
C PRO A 27 -13.22 6.92 2.12
N LEU A 28 -14.35 6.22 1.94
CA LEU A 28 -14.92 5.41 3.00
C LEU A 28 -13.76 4.54 3.49
N ALA A 29 -13.32 4.78 4.72
CA ALA A 29 -12.32 3.97 5.38
C ALA A 29 -12.93 2.57 5.51
N ASN A 30 -12.67 1.72 4.52
CA ASN A 30 -12.76 0.29 4.74
C ASN A 30 -11.75 -0.01 5.85
N ALA A 31 -12.17 -0.78 6.84
CA ALA A 31 -11.27 -1.23 7.88
C ALA A 31 -10.23 -2.15 7.24
N GLU A 32 -9.12 -1.56 6.79
CA GLU A 32 -8.05 -2.27 6.12
C GLU A 32 -7.25 -3.00 7.20
N THR A 33 -7.48 -4.31 7.29
CA THR A 33 -6.68 -5.21 8.13
C THR A 33 -5.54 -5.77 7.28
N LEU A 34 -4.31 -5.58 7.75
CA LEU A 34 -3.09 -6.06 7.13
C LEU A 34 -2.38 -7.00 8.11
N ILE A 35 -1.80 -8.08 7.60
CA ILE A 35 -0.84 -8.88 8.36
C ILE A 35 0.52 -8.70 7.70
N ILE A 36 1.52 -8.31 8.48
CA ILE A 36 2.90 -8.17 8.06
C ILE A 36 3.71 -9.26 8.74
N THR A 37 4.35 -10.10 7.95
CA THR A 37 5.15 -11.23 8.45
C THR A 37 6.37 -11.51 7.55
N ASP A 38 7.12 -12.56 7.90
CA ASP A 38 8.17 -13.17 7.07
C ASP A 38 7.91 -14.69 6.91
N ARG A 39 8.79 -15.39 6.19
CA ARG A 39 8.69 -16.86 6.06
C ARG A 39 8.99 -17.63 7.34
N ASN A 40 9.71 -17.05 8.29
CA ASN A 40 10.07 -17.71 9.55
C ASN A 40 8.89 -17.71 10.53
N HIS A 41 7.89 -16.85 10.30
CA HIS A 41 6.68 -16.71 11.08
C HIS A 41 5.46 -16.92 10.19
N PRO A 42 5.11 -18.17 9.83
CA PRO A 42 3.95 -18.44 8.98
C PRO A 42 2.66 -18.01 9.69
N VAL A 43 1.82 -17.29 8.96
CA VAL A 43 0.53 -16.78 9.45
C VAL A 43 -0.59 -17.23 8.52
N GLN A 44 -1.80 -17.40 9.07
CA GLN A 44 -2.99 -17.66 8.27
C GLN A 44 -3.72 -16.34 8.05
N ALA A 45 -3.68 -15.83 6.82
CA ALA A 45 -4.43 -14.64 6.43
C ALA A 45 -5.78 -15.03 5.82
N PRO A 46 -6.92 -14.59 6.39
CA PRO A 46 -8.23 -14.70 5.75
C PRO A 46 -8.24 -13.96 4.40
N ALA A 47 -9.14 -14.34 3.48
CA ALA A 47 -9.21 -13.75 2.13
C ALA A 47 -9.47 -12.23 2.10
N HIS A 48 -10.03 -11.66 3.17
CA HIS A 48 -10.28 -10.22 3.30
C HIS A 48 -9.11 -9.44 3.89
N VAL A 49 -8.06 -10.13 4.35
CA VAL A 49 -6.87 -9.54 4.99
C VAL A 49 -5.73 -9.55 4.00
N ARG A 50 -5.11 -8.39 3.77
CA ARG A 50 -3.94 -8.32 2.90
C ARG A 50 -2.70 -8.77 3.67
N LEU A 51 -2.06 -9.81 3.16
CA LEU A 51 -0.81 -10.35 3.70
C LEU A 51 0.39 -9.70 3.01
N ILE A 52 1.29 -9.14 3.80
CA ILE A 52 2.56 -8.57 3.37
C ILE A 52 3.69 -9.45 3.92
N LEU A 53 4.46 -10.06 3.02
CA LEU A 53 5.70 -10.74 3.37
C LEU A 53 6.87 -9.80 3.11
N LEU A 54 7.64 -9.51 4.15
CA LEU A 54 8.78 -8.59 4.06
C LEU A 54 9.95 -9.16 3.26
N ASP A 55 10.05 -10.48 3.14
CA ASP A 55 11.13 -11.21 2.49
C ASP A 55 10.79 -11.71 1.08
N GLU A 56 9.63 -11.33 0.52
CA GLU A 56 9.24 -11.74 -0.83
C GLU A 56 10.12 -11.10 -1.92
N SER A 57 10.57 -9.84 -1.75
CA SER A 57 11.45 -9.20 -2.75
C SER A 57 12.76 -9.98 -2.89
N GLU A 58 13.43 -10.26 -1.77
CA GLU A 58 14.68 -11.03 -1.73
C GLU A 58 14.49 -12.44 -2.32
N ARG A 59 13.35 -13.08 -2.03
CA ARG A 59 13.02 -14.39 -2.60
C ARG A 59 12.88 -14.34 -4.12
N LEU A 60 12.20 -13.33 -4.66
CA LEU A 60 12.03 -13.18 -6.11
C LEU A 60 13.36 -12.86 -6.80
N GLU A 61 14.21 -12.06 -6.16
CA GLU A 61 15.58 -11.76 -6.61
C GLU A 61 16.50 -13.00 -6.56
N THR A 62 16.36 -13.83 -5.54
CA THR A 62 17.09 -15.10 -5.42
C THR A 62 16.69 -16.05 -6.55
N LYS A 63 15.38 -16.23 -6.79
CA LYS A 63 14.87 -17.03 -7.91
C LYS A 63 15.34 -16.52 -9.27
N LEU A 64 15.43 -15.20 -9.43
CA LEU A 64 16.01 -14.58 -10.62
C LEU A 64 17.47 -15.01 -10.79
N SER A 65 18.24 -14.99 -9.70
CA SER A 65 19.68 -15.27 -9.69
C SER A 65 20.04 -16.76 -9.66
N GLU A 66 19.08 -17.65 -9.39
CA GLU A 66 19.30 -19.09 -9.33
C GLU A 66 19.83 -19.66 -10.64
N GLY A 67 20.94 -20.40 -10.58
CA GLY A 67 21.53 -21.06 -11.74
C GLY A 67 22.19 -20.12 -12.76
N LEU A 68 22.56 -18.90 -12.36
CA LEU A 68 23.42 -18.04 -13.19
C LEU A 68 24.86 -18.58 -13.19
N PRO A 69 25.52 -18.65 -14.36
CA PRO A 69 26.91 -19.08 -14.48
C PRO A 69 27.87 -18.02 -13.93
N ALA A 70 29.05 -18.44 -13.48
CA ALA A 70 30.10 -17.53 -13.02
C ALA A 70 30.66 -16.64 -14.15
N ASN A 71 30.48 -17.03 -15.42
CA ASN A 71 30.83 -16.20 -16.57
C ASN A 71 29.80 -15.06 -16.73
N GLN A 72 30.26 -13.83 -16.53
CA GLN A 72 29.42 -12.63 -16.57
C GLN A 72 28.65 -12.46 -17.89
N GLN A 73 29.27 -12.72 -19.04
CA GLN A 73 28.62 -12.57 -20.34
C GLN A 73 27.48 -13.58 -20.52
N GLN A 74 27.71 -14.81 -20.08
CA GLN A 74 26.70 -15.86 -20.12
C GLN A 74 25.57 -15.58 -19.11
N ALA A 75 25.89 -15.07 -17.93
CA ALA A 75 24.91 -14.68 -16.92
C ALA A 75 23.98 -13.58 -17.43
N ILE A 76 24.54 -12.53 -18.06
CA ILE A 76 23.75 -11.45 -18.68
C ILE A 76 22.84 -12.00 -19.77
N ALA A 77 23.33 -12.88 -20.64
CA ALA A 77 22.53 -13.48 -21.70
C ALA A 77 21.35 -14.30 -21.14
N ILE A 78 21.60 -15.12 -20.11
CA ILE A 78 20.57 -15.91 -19.44
C ILE A 78 19.56 -15.02 -18.70
N MET A 79 20.04 -14.00 -17.99
CA MET A 79 19.20 -12.96 -17.35
C MET A 79 18.27 -12.30 -18.38
N GLN A 80 18.82 -11.83 -19.49
CA GLN A 80 18.04 -11.18 -20.55
C GLN A 80 17.02 -12.14 -21.16
N GLN A 81 17.38 -13.40 -21.36
CA GLN A 81 16.45 -14.42 -21.85
C GLN A 81 15.31 -14.67 -20.86
N ARG A 82 15.62 -14.79 -19.56
CA ARG A 82 14.61 -14.93 -18.50
C ARG A 82 13.70 -13.71 -18.39
N LEU A 83 14.23 -12.51 -18.57
CA LEU A 83 13.47 -11.26 -18.57
C LEU A 83 12.64 -11.03 -19.85
N LYS A 84 12.85 -11.83 -20.90
CA LYS A 84 12.08 -11.77 -22.16
C LYS A 84 10.98 -12.83 -22.26
N SER A 85 10.95 -13.81 -21.35
CA SER A 85 9.92 -14.84 -21.35
C SER A 85 8.58 -14.28 -20.85
N SER A 86 7.47 -14.97 -21.10
CA SER A 86 6.16 -14.63 -20.53
C SER A 86 6.16 -14.64 -19.00
N ASP A 87 7.07 -15.40 -18.39
CA ASP A 87 7.28 -15.43 -16.94
C ASP A 87 7.89 -14.12 -16.41
N ALA A 88 8.66 -13.41 -17.23
CA ALA A 88 9.25 -12.12 -16.87
C ALA A 88 8.20 -11.09 -16.47
N GLN A 89 7.08 -11.04 -17.20
CA GLN A 89 6.05 -10.04 -16.97
C GLN A 89 5.23 -10.33 -15.70
N ARG A 90 5.13 -11.60 -15.30
CA ARG A 90 4.61 -11.98 -13.97
C ARG A 90 5.62 -11.60 -12.89
N LEU A 91 6.87 -12.01 -13.07
CA LEU A 91 7.94 -11.78 -12.11
C LEU A 91 8.23 -10.29 -11.85
N GLN A 92 8.20 -9.45 -12.89
CA GLN A 92 8.32 -8.00 -12.76
C GLN A 92 7.16 -7.39 -11.96
N ARG A 93 5.92 -7.87 -12.19
CA ARG A 93 4.77 -7.42 -11.42
C ARG A 93 4.87 -7.86 -9.96
N ASP A 94 5.23 -9.11 -9.72
CA ASP A 94 5.38 -9.65 -8.37
C ASP A 94 6.50 -8.93 -7.61
N LEU A 95 7.62 -8.62 -8.27
CA LEU A 95 8.71 -7.85 -7.68
C LEU A 95 8.27 -6.41 -7.37
N ALA A 96 7.58 -5.74 -8.30
CA ALA A 96 7.07 -4.39 -8.07
C ALA A 96 6.06 -4.35 -6.92
N LEU A 97 5.21 -5.38 -6.79
CA LEU A 97 4.28 -5.53 -5.68
C LEU A 97 5.02 -5.79 -4.36
N ALA A 98 6.03 -6.67 -4.34
CA ALA A 98 6.82 -6.95 -3.15
C ALA A 98 7.56 -5.70 -2.64
N GLN A 99 8.12 -4.90 -3.56
CA GLN A 99 8.76 -3.62 -3.21
C GLN A 99 7.75 -2.60 -2.66
N GLN A 100 6.56 -2.49 -3.27
CA GLN A 100 5.49 -1.64 -2.73
C GLN A 100 5.04 -2.11 -1.35
N ASN A 101 4.87 -3.41 -1.15
CA ASN A 101 4.49 -4.00 0.13
C ASN A 101 5.54 -3.71 1.23
N LEU A 102 6.83 -3.77 0.88
CA LEU A 102 7.92 -3.43 1.79
C LEU A 102 7.88 -1.95 2.21
N VAL A 103 7.71 -1.06 1.24
CA VAL A 103 7.57 0.39 1.50
C VAL A 103 6.32 0.68 2.34
N ASP A 104 5.20 0.03 2.05
CA ASP A 104 3.96 0.14 2.83
C ASP A 104 4.21 -0.26 4.29
N ALA A 105 4.81 -1.42 4.54
CA ALA A 105 5.10 -1.90 5.88
C ALA A 105 6.04 -0.96 6.66
N TRP A 106 7.05 -0.41 5.99
CA TRP A 106 7.93 0.61 6.58
C TRP A 106 7.20 1.91 6.89
N SER A 107 6.30 2.36 6.01
CA SER A 107 5.51 3.58 6.22
C SER A 107 4.59 3.49 7.43
N ILE A 108 4.13 2.28 7.74
CA ILE A 108 3.32 1.97 8.93
C ILE A 108 4.19 1.92 10.20
N GLY A 109 5.52 1.79 10.06
CA GLY A 109 6.45 1.73 11.17
C GLY A 109 6.49 0.38 11.89
N VAL A 110 6.19 -0.71 11.18
CA VAL A 110 6.30 -2.07 11.76
C VAL A 110 7.77 -2.41 11.98
N THR A 111 8.14 -2.64 13.23
CA THR A 111 9.53 -2.95 13.64
C THR A 111 9.76 -4.42 13.97
N LYS A 112 8.69 -5.20 14.14
CA LYS A 112 8.73 -6.61 14.56
C LYS A 112 7.65 -7.39 13.82
N VAL A 113 7.92 -8.65 13.52
CA VAL A 113 7.00 -9.60 12.90
C VAL A 113 6.77 -10.81 13.81
N PRO A 114 5.61 -11.48 13.72
CA PRO A 114 4.42 -11.07 12.96
C PRO A 114 3.74 -9.85 13.59
N ALA A 115 3.08 -9.03 12.76
CA ALA A 115 2.32 -7.87 13.21
C ALA A 115 1.01 -7.74 12.42
N VAL A 116 -0.08 -7.51 13.12
CA VAL A 116 -1.37 -7.19 12.51
C VAL A 116 -1.60 -5.69 12.60
N VAL A 117 -1.96 -5.05 11.50
CA VAL A 117 -2.23 -3.61 11.40
C VAL A 117 -3.68 -3.40 11.04
N LEU A 118 -4.37 -2.53 11.78
CA LEU A 118 -5.74 -2.12 11.49
C LEU A 118 -5.78 -0.63 11.14
N ASP A 119 -6.49 -0.31 10.07
CA ASP A 119 -6.76 1.05 9.61
C ASP A 119 -5.47 1.87 9.35
N ARG A 120 -4.32 1.19 9.17
CA ARG A 120 -2.97 1.79 9.15
C ARG A 120 -2.64 2.66 10.38
N LYS A 121 -3.37 2.50 11.48
CA LYS A 121 -3.26 3.32 12.70
C LYS A 121 -2.88 2.51 13.94
N PHE A 122 -3.35 1.27 14.00
CA PHE A 122 -3.15 0.40 15.15
C PHE A 122 -2.30 -0.77 14.73
N VAL A 123 -1.26 -1.08 15.49
CA VAL A 123 -0.36 -2.22 15.24
C VAL A 123 -0.39 -3.12 16.47
N VAL A 124 -0.69 -4.40 16.27
CA VAL A 124 -0.62 -5.44 17.29
C VAL A 124 0.57 -6.33 16.97
N TYR A 125 1.60 -6.26 17.81
CA TYR A 125 2.81 -7.05 17.64
C TYR A 125 2.66 -8.46 18.23
N GLY A 126 3.28 -9.44 17.57
CA GLY A 126 3.29 -10.85 17.99
C GLY A 126 1.97 -11.57 17.77
N GLU A 127 0.96 -10.89 17.24
CA GLU A 127 -0.32 -11.47 16.88
C GLU A 127 -0.28 -11.89 15.41
N SER A 128 -0.60 -13.15 15.14
CA SER A 128 -0.67 -13.72 13.79
C SER A 128 -2.09 -13.82 13.27
N ASP A 129 -3.09 -13.71 14.15
CA ASP A 129 -4.51 -13.80 13.82
C ASP A 129 -5.13 -12.39 13.74
N ALA A 130 -5.62 -12.04 12.55
CA ALA A 130 -6.31 -10.78 12.31
C ALA A 130 -7.54 -10.58 13.20
N ILE A 131 -8.33 -11.63 13.43
CA ILE A 131 -9.58 -11.55 14.20
C ILE A 131 -9.26 -11.31 15.68
N ALA A 132 -8.23 -11.97 16.20
CA ALA A 132 -7.77 -11.76 17.57
C ALA A 132 -7.25 -10.33 17.78
N ALA A 133 -6.49 -9.79 16.82
CA ALA A 133 -6.02 -8.40 16.85
C ALA A 133 -7.17 -7.39 16.81
N GLU A 134 -8.16 -7.61 15.93
CA GLU A 134 -9.38 -6.80 15.86
C GLU A 134 -10.13 -6.77 17.18
N TYR A 135 -10.30 -7.92 17.80
CA TYR A 135 -10.97 -8.03 19.09
C TYR A 135 -10.20 -7.27 20.19
N ARG A 136 -8.87 -7.41 20.26
CA ARG A 136 -8.02 -6.68 21.22
C ARG A 136 -8.13 -5.16 21.05
N ILE A 137 -8.11 -4.68 19.82
CA ILE A 137 -8.25 -3.24 19.53
C ILE A 137 -9.65 -2.75 19.87
N ALA A 138 -10.70 -3.52 19.55
CA ALA A 138 -12.07 -3.18 19.90
C ALA A 138 -12.28 -3.06 21.41
N GLN A 139 -11.73 -4.00 22.19
CA GLN A 139 -11.75 -3.95 23.65
C GLN A 139 -11.04 -2.71 24.20
N TRP A 140 -9.83 -2.42 23.70
CA TRP A 140 -9.07 -1.24 24.13
C TRP A 140 -9.82 0.06 23.83
N ARG A 141 -10.43 0.18 22.63
CA ARG A 141 -11.24 1.34 22.24
C ARG A 141 -12.47 1.50 23.15
N ALA A 142 -13.13 0.40 23.53
CA ALA A 142 -14.28 0.43 24.44
C ALA A 142 -13.87 0.91 25.84
N ALA A 143 -12.77 0.37 26.38
CA ALA A 143 -12.25 0.78 27.70
C ALA A 143 -11.84 2.26 27.73
N ALA A 144 -11.17 2.75 26.68
CA ALA A 144 -10.78 4.16 26.56
C ALA A 144 -11.99 5.10 26.55
N LYS A 145 -13.10 4.69 25.91
CA LYS A 145 -14.33 5.48 25.87
C LYS A 145 -14.96 5.67 27.26
N HIS A 146 -14.89 4.66 28.13
CA HIS A 146 -15.40 4.75 29.50
C HIS A 146 -14.54 5.64 30.42
N GLN A 147 -13.22 5.70 30.19
CA GLN A 147 -12.32 6.59 30.95
C GLN A 147 -12.55 8.06 30.58
N ASN A 148 -12.77 8.36 29.29
CA ASN A 148 -13.07 9.73 28.87
C ASN A 148 -14.42 10.23 29.41
N ALA A 149 -15.42 9.34 29.51
CA ALA A 149 -16.74 9.69 30.06
C ALA A 149 -16.73 9.93 31.58
N SER A 150 -15.79 9.32 32.32
CA SER A 150 -15.65 9.51 33.77
C SER A 150 -14.77 10.70 34.15
N GLY A 151 -13.81 11.10 33.29
CA GLY A 151 -13.01 12.32 33.50
C GLY A 151 -13.72 13.65 33.18
N GLN A 152 -14.89 13.60 32.53
CA GLN A 152 -15.64 14.79 32.09
C GLN A 152 -16.79 15.21 33.03
N ALA A 153 -17.01 14.46 34.13
CA ALA A 153 -18.07 14.74 35.11
C ALA A 153 -17.59 15.56 36.33
N GLU A 154 -16.34 16.03 36.35
CA GLU A 154 -15.78 16.80 37.47
C GLU A 154 -15.20 18.13 36.98
N ALA A 155 -16.10 19.05 36.64
CA ALA A 155 -15.78 20.48 36.59
C ALA A 155 -16.77 21.20 37.52
N PRO A 156 -16.37 21.55 38.76
CA PRO A 156 -17.17 22.42 39.59
C PRO A 156 -16.90 23.87 39.18
N GLN A 157 -17.94 24.57 38.72
CA GLN A 157 -18.29 25.92 39.19
C GLN A 157 -19.80 26.12 39.08
#